data_AF-A0A8J7T2D2-F1
#
_entry.id   AF-A0A8J7T2D2-F1
#
_cell.length_a   1.000
_cell.length_b   1.000
_cell.length_c   1.000
_cell.angle_alpha   90.00
_cell.angle_beta   90.00
_cell.angle_gamma   90.00
#
_symmetry.space_group_name_H-M   'P 1'
#
loop_
_entity.id
_entity.type
_entity.pdbx_description
1 polymer ?
#
loop_
_entity_poly.entity_id
_entity_poly.type
_entity_poly.pdbx_seq_one_letter_code
_entity_poly.pdbx_strand_id
1 'polypeptide(L)'
;MKEYGNVLPQEWNGTKPMFAVCSGGLHPGLIPALVNYFGKDIIIQVGGGCHGHPDGTGKGAMALRQAIEAVMNLTNLREYAKEKPELRRALEQWVD
;
A
#
# COMPACT_ATOMS: atom_id res chain seq x y z
N MET A 1 13.44 -17.84 -0.71
CA MET A 1 13.82 -17.07 -1.92
C MET A 1 15.01 -16.20 -1.56
N LYS A 2 15.99 -16.07 -2.47
CA LYS A 2 17.28 -15.41 -2.19
C LYS A 2 17.08 -13.96 -1.74
N GLU A 3 17.81 -13.59 -0.69
CA GLU A 3 17.78 -12.34 0.06
C GLU A 3 18.47 -11.20 -0.71
N TYR A 4 18.07 -10.96 -1.95
CA TYR A 4 18.50 -9.76 -2.66
C TYR A 4 17.64 -8.61 -2.13
N GLY A 5 18.17 -7.83 -1.19
CA GLY A 5 17.55 -6.59 -0.74
C GLY A 5 17.21 -5.66 -1.92
N ASN A 6 16.32 -4.68 -1.70
CA ASN A 6 15.86 -3.76 -2.75
C ASN A 6 17.07 -3.16 -3.50
N VAL A 7 17.16 -3.40 -4.81
CA VAL A 7 18.32 -3.00 -5.65
C VAL A 7 18.28 -1.53 -6.06
N LEU A 8 17.10 -0.93 -6.07
CA LEU A 8 16.89 0.45 -6.50
C LEU A 8 17.44 1.51 -5.52
N PRO A 9 17.39 1.34 -4.19
CA PRO A 9 18.00 2.28 -3.25
C PRO A 9 19.50 2.04 -3.01
N GLN A 10 20.15 1.11 -3.73
CA GLN A 10 21.58 0.86 -3.56
C GLN A 10 22.42 2.06 -4.02
N GLU A 11 23.65 2.18 -3.49
CA GLU A 11 24.61 3.18 -3.96
C GLU A 11 25.17 2.72 -5.32
N TRP A 12 25.01 3.57 -6.33
CA TRP A 12 25.36 3.28 -7.71
C TRP A 12 26.41 4.29 -8.21
N ASN A 13 27.55 4.38 -7.54
CA ASN A 13 28.70 5.24 -7.91
C ASN A 13 28.27 6.68 -8.26
N GLY A 14 27.49 7.31 -7.40
CA GLY A 14 27.01 8.68 -7.60
C GLY A 14 25.78 8.83 -8.52
N THR A 15 25.21 7.74 -9.01
CA THR A 15 23.89 7.76 -9.68
C THR A 15 22.80 8.03 -8.64
N LYS A 16 21.89 8.97 -8.94
CA LYS A 16 20.78 9.31 -8.04
C LYS A 16 19.83 8.11 -7.88
N PRO A 17 19.23 7.91 -6.68
CA PRO A 17 18.27 6.84 -6.46
C PRO A 17 16.98 7.07 -7.25
N MET A 18 16.30 5.97 -7.57
CA MET A 18 14.98 5.95 -8.21
C MET A 18 13.96 5.28 -7.28
N PHE A 19 12.72 5.78 -7.28
CA PHE A 19 11.65 5.12 -6.54
C PHE A 19 11.31 3.75 -7.13
N ALA A 20 11.23 2.75 -6.26
CA ALA A 20 10.59 1.48 -6.59
C ALA A 20 9.08 1.69 -6.74
N VAL A 21 8.48 1.15 -7.80
CA VAL A 21 7.03 1.24 -8.03
C VAL A 21 6.40 -0.14 -7.88
N CYS A 22 5.57 -0.29 -6.86
CA CYS A 22 4.73 -1.48 -6.68
C CYS A 22 3.43 -1.28 -7.46
N SER A 23 3.12 -2.19 -8.38
CA SER A 23 1.92 -2.15 -9.22
C SER A 23 1.46 -3.56 -9.57
N GLY A 24 0.18 -3.70 -9.94
CA GLY A 24 -0.44 -4.97 -10.36
C GLY A 24 -1.20 -5.67 -9.23
N GLY A 25 -2.52 -5.80 -9.38
CA GLY A 25 -3.37 -6.54 -8.43
C GLY A 25 -3.49 -5.94 -7.03
N LEU A 26 -3.05 -4.70 -6.81
CA LEU A 26 -3.00 -4.09 -5.48
C LEU A 26 -4.37 -3.60 -5.00
N HIS A 27 -4.54 -3.58 -3.68
CA HIS A 27 -5.68 -3.00 -2.94
C HIS A 27 -5.25 -2.60 -1.51
N PRO A 28 -6.09 -1.87 -0.74
CA PRO A 28 -5.71 -1.38 0.60
C PRO A 28 -5.21 -2.43 1.59
N GLY A 29 -5.67 -3.68 1.48
CA GLY A 29 -5.26 -4.79 2.35
C GLY A 29 -3.76 -5.14 2.27
N LEU A 30 -3.15 -4.91 1.11
CA LEU A 30 -1.76 -5.27 0.85
C LEU A 30 -0.74 -4.22 1.32
N ILE A 31 -1.19 -3.03 1.71
CA ILE A 31 -0.30 -1.92 2.09
C ILE A 31 0.68 -2.29 3.22
N PRO A 32 0.28 -2.98 4.31
CA PRO A 32 1.22 -3.41 5.35
C PRO A 32 2.30 -4.35 4.81
N ALA A 33 1.93 -5.30 3.96
CA ALA A 33 2.89 -6.24 3.37
C ALA A 33 3.89 -5.51 2.45
N LEU A 34 3.41 -4.61 1.58
CA LEU A 34 4.27 -3.84 0.68
C LEU A 34 5.32 -3.02 1.45
N VAL A 35 4.90 -2.30 2.48
CA VAL A 35 5.82 -1.49 3.29
C VAL A 35 6.80 -2.37 4.07
N ASN A 36 6.36 -3.53 4.56
CA ASN A 36 7.23 -4.49 5.22
C ASN A 36 8.29 -5.08 4.27
N TYR A 37 7.92 -5.37 3.02
CA TYR A 37 8.84 -5.97 2.05
C TYR A 37 9.79 -4.97 1.41
N PHE A 38 9.30 -3.79 1.01
CA PHE A 38 10.05 -2.85 0.18
C PHE A 38 10.53 -1.61 0.94
N GLY A 39 10.09 -1.42 2.18
CA GLY A 39 10.34 -0.21 2.94
C GLY A 39 9.34 0.91 2.63
N LYS A 40 9.67 2.13 3.06
CA LYS A 40 8.77 3.29 2.98
C LYS A 40 9.01 4.14 1.73
N ASP A 41 10.20 4.04 1.13
CA ASP A 41 10.59 4.82 -0.05
C ASP A 41 10.15 4.12 -1.34
N ILE A 42 8.84 3.98 -1.49
CA ILE A 42 8.18 3.33 -2.63
C ILE A 42 6.99 4.14 -3.12
N ILE A 43 6.66 3.94 -4.40
CA ILE A 43 5.39 4.38 -4.98
C ILE A 43 4.46 3.16 -5.05
N ILE A 44 3.25 3.30 -4.53
CA ILE A 44 2.23 2.25 -4.58
C ILE A 44 1.16 2.67 -5.59
N GLN A 45 1.12 2.01 -6.73
CA GLN A 45 0.24 2.35 -7.84
C GLN A 45 -0.97 1.42 -7.88
N VAL A 46 -2.10 1.91 -7.35
CA VAL A 46 -3.31 1.11 -7.20
C VAL A 46 -4.36 1.56 -8.22
N GLY A 47 -4.54 0.77 -9.27
CA GLY A 47 -5.60 0.96 -10.27
C GLY A 47 -6.92 0.33 -9.82
N GLY A 48 -7.11 -0.96 -10.12
CA GLY A 48 -8.35 -1.70 -9.84
C GLY A 48 -8.78 -1.65 -8.36
N GLY A 49 -7.84 -1.78 -7.42
CA GLY A 49 -8.14 -1.67 -5.98
C GLY A 49 -8.47 -0.26 -5.49
N CYS A 50 -8.38 0.77 -6.34
CA CYS A 50 -8.87 2.11 -6.05
C CYS A 50 -10.25 2.30 -6.70
N HIS A 51 -10.31 2.12 -8.01
CA HIS A 51 -11.53 2.36 -8.78
C HIS A 51 -12.64 1.35 -8.49
N GLY A 52 -12.30 0.12 -8.14
CA GLY A 52 -13.24 -0.96 -7.82
C GLY A 52 -13.77 -0.91 -6.39
N HIS A 53 -13.50 0.15 -5.62
CA HIS A 53 -14.08 0.30 -4.29
C HIS A 53 -15.61 0.33 -4.37
N PRO A 54 -16.34 -0.38 -3.48
CA PRO A 54 -17.80 -0.50 -3.56
C PRO A 54 -18.54 0.84 -3.61
N ASP A 55 -17.98 1.84 -2.92
CA ASP A 55 -18.55 3.18 -2.80
C ASP A 55 -17.86 4.21 -3.73
N GLY A 56 -17.18 3.74 -4.78
CA GLY A 56 -16.60 4.55 -5.86
C GLY A 56 -15.14 4.99 -5.65
N THR A 57 -14.55 5.54 -6.72
CA THR A 57 -13.11 5.87 -6.81
C THR A 57 -12.63 6.79 -5.68
N GLY A 58 -13.38 7.84 -5.35
CA GLY A 58 -13.01 8.76 -4.27
C GLY A 58 -12.87 8.04 -2.92
N LYS A 59 -13.78 7.10 -2.64
CA LYS A 59 -13.74 6.27 -1.44
C LYS A 59 -12.59 5.25 -1.48
N GLY A 60 -12.28 4.70 -2.64
CA GLY A 60 -11.08 3.87 -2.84
C GLY A 60 -9.78 4.62 -2.56
N ALA A 61 -9.65 5.86 -3.04
CA ALA A 61 -8.49 6.71 -2.76
C ALA A 61 -8.38 7.02 -1.24
N MET A 62 -9.50 7.31 -0.59
CA MET A 62 -9.53 7.50 0.88
C MET A 62 -9.10 6.23 1.63
N ALA A 63 -9.61 5.06 1.23
CA ALA A 63 -9.24 3.77 1.83
C ALA A 63 -7.73 3.50 1.72
N LEU A 64 -7.13 3.77 0.55
CA LEU A 64 -5.69 3.66 0.35
C LEU A 64 -4.90 4.58 1.26
N ARG A 65 -5.35 5.83 1.40
CA ARG A 65 -4.70 6.79 2.29
C ARG A 65 -4.79 6.34 3.75
N GLN A 66 -5.96 5.90 4.18
CA GLN A 66 -6.21 5.37 5.53
C GLN A 66 -5.33 4.13 5.81
N ALA A 67 -5.13 3.24 4.83
CA ALA A 67 -4.25 2.09 4.97
C ALA A 67 -2.78 2.50 5.16
N ILE A 68 -2.30 3.49 4.38
CA ILE A 68 -0.96 4.05 4.55
C ILE A 68 -0.81 4.67 5.95
N GLU A 69 -1.78 5.45 6.40
CA GLU A 69 -1.77 6.07 7.73
C GLU A 69 -1.73 5.05 8.86
N ALA A 70 -2.49 3.95 8.75
CA ALA A 70 -2.44 2.86 9.72
C ALA A 70 -1.01 2.29 9.83
N VAL A 71 -0.37 2.00 8.69
CA VAL A 71 0.99 1.43 8.64
C VAL A 71 2.03 2.42 9.17
N MET A 72 1.95 3.70 8.80
CA MET A 72 2.90 4.71 9.28
C MET A 72 2.78 4.95 10.78
N ASN A 73 1.58 4.80 11.35
CA ASN A 73 1.32 4.89 12.78
C ASN A 73 1.47 3.56 13.52
N LEU A 74 2.05 2.53 12.88
CA LEU A 74 2.24 1.18 13.46
C LEU A 74 0.95 0.58 14.04
N THR A 75 -0.19 0.92 13.47
CA THR A 75 -1.51 0.45 13.89
C THR A 75 -1.94 -0.74 13.04
N ASN A 76 -2.55 -1.75 13.66
CA ASN A 76 -3.13 -2.87 12.92
C ASN A 76 -4.21 -2.37 11.96
N LEU A 77 -4.14 -2.80 10.70
CA LEU A 77 -5.01 -2.30 9.63
C LEU A 77 -6.51 -2.56 9.91
N ARG A 78 -6.87 -3.74 10.44
CA ARG A 78 -8.25 -4.10 10.77
C ARG A 78 -8.77 -3.33 11.97
N GLU A 79 -7.92 -3.07 12.96
CA GLU A 79 -8.28 -2.22 14.10
C GLU A 79 -8.51 -0.77 13.65
N TYR A 80 -7.62 -0.23 12.82
CA TYR A 80 -7.78 1.11 12.25
C TYR A 80 -9.06 1.23 11.41
N ALA A 81 -9.43 0.16 10.69
CA ALA A 81 -10.64 0.12 9.88
C ALA A 81 -11.96 0.24 10.67
N LYS A 82 -11.99 -0.08 11.97
CA LYS A 82 -13.22 -0.01 12.79
C LYS A 82 -13.86 1.38 12.76
N GLU A 83 -13.04 2.42 12.78
CA GLU A 83 -13.45 3.84 12.75
C GLU A 83 -13.33 4.49 11.37
N LYS A 84 -13.00 3.71 10.32
CA LYS A 84 -12.71 4.19 8.98
C LYS A 84 -13.56 3.43 7.95
N PRO A 85 -14.76 3.94 7.63
CA PRO A 85 -15.72 3.20 6.82
C PRO A 85 -15.20 2.88 5.42
N GLU A 86 -14.43 3.76 4.79
CA GLU A 86 -13.84 3.50 3.48
C GLU A 86 -12.82 2.35 3.52
N LEU A 87 -11.88 2.40 4.45
CA LEU A 87 -10.93 1.29 4.62
C LEU A 87 -11.65 -0.01 4.95
N ARG A 88 -12.62 0.01 5.87
CA ARG A 88 -13.40 -1.18 6.21
C ARG A 88 -14.09 -1.79 4.99
N ARG A 89 -14.76 -0.96 4.19
CA ARG A 89 -15.46 -1.38 2.96
C ARG A 89 -14.49 -1.96 1.93
N ALA A 90 -13.29 -1.39 1.80
CA ALA A 90 -12.24 -1.94 0.95
C ALA A 90 -11.76 -3.32 1.43
N LEU A 91 -11.57 -3.52 2.74
CA LEU A 91 -11.12 -4.79 3.32
C LEU A 91 -12.20 -5.88 3.28
N GLU A 92 -13.48 -5.49 3.28
CA GLU A 92 -14.60 -6.41 3.05
C GLU A 92 -14.67 -6.86 1.58
N GLN A 93 -14.35 -5.97 0.64
CA GLN A 93 -14.40 -6.23 -0.80
C GLN A 93 -13.26 -7.14 -1.27
N TRP A 94 -12.05 -6.92 -0.76
CA TRP A 94 -10.84 -7.65 -1.17
C TRP A 94 -10.27 -8.37 0.05
N VAL A 95 -10.49 -9.67 0.08
CA VAL A 95 -9.98 -10.57 1.12
C VAL A 95 -8.69 -11.20 0.60
N ASP A 96 -7.58 -10.96 1.30
CA ASP A 96 -6.35 -11.75 1.17
C ASP A 96 -6.46 -13.06 1.96
#